data_AF-A0A8S3YXP2-F1
#
_entry.id   AF-A0A8S3YXP2-F1
#
_cell.length_a   1.000
_cell.length_b   1.000
_cell.length_c   1.000
_cell.angle_alpha   90.00
_cell.angle_beta   90.00
_cell.angle_gamma   90.00
#
_symmetry.space_group_name_H-M   'P 1'
#
loop_
_entity.id
_entity.type
_entity.pdbx_description
1 polymer ?
#
loop_
_entity_poly.entity_id
_entity_poly.type
_entity_poly.pdbx_seq_one_letter_code
_entity_poly.pdbx_strand_id
1 'polypeptide(L)'
;MITTAMFPLIFGLVSSLVILSYIGQGDSAGSSSGQGEIMYEWLVVEYDWPSETMRRQFEADCRYNASHNLISGIKTYKLLKNRCCINITVFLFSLRGQVYLSVPRLKYTTGVPSTLNKVIQKGNQSVLTPFPDWASQELGNCSALQCAMSMEVDPITGYMYVIDPGRSGIFGDISGQPPPVICPPKLVVYNLNDGSLVRSHDFPEDLVSNKTNFLNDIVIDRGSPTSKSAKWVYITDAVDSKLIHESMDYEEGDGSNITVNGISYILKTPIDGLAMSSDFEYVYYCALGKKGADFGSKVRLVGEKASQTGGMTYATDNLYYGALTKNSVYKWEIKTETEILKDDEKLEWPDSFTVDEDGFLWFTACRAQLFLLGGIDFSGVKGANFRVWRVSISENGYLAPRVGQLRGGNGVCSWSGALVNVIPALVLAWR
;
A
#
# COMPACT_ATOMS: atom_id res chain seq x y z
N MET A 1 -54.82 -60.34 20.03
CA MET A 1 -55.09 -60.48 18.58
C MET A 1 -56.11 -59.44 18.18
N ILE A 2 -55.72 -58.17 18.00
CA ILE A 2 -56.61 -57.01 17.69
C ILE A 2 -55.71 -55.96 16.98
N THR A 3 -55.67 -55.94 15.64
CA THR A 3 -56.34 -55.06 14.64
C THR A 3 -55.62 -53.74 14.28
N THR A 4 -55.38 -53.58 12.97
CA THR A 4 -55.36 -52.35 12.13
C THR A 4 -54.68 -51.08 12.63
N ALA A 5 -53.62 -50.67 11.92
CA ALA A 5 -52.92 -49.39 12.09
C ALA A 5 -53.54 -48.25 11.25
N MET A 6 -53.71 -47.09 11.88
CA MET A 6 -54.16 -45.81 11.32
C MET A 6 -52.98 -44.95 10.81
N PHE A 7 -53.26 -44.13 9.80
CA PHE A 7 -52.49 -42.92 9.42
C PHE A 7 -52.57 -41.83 10.50
N PRO A 8 -51.59 -40.89 10.55
CA PRO A 8 -51.95 -39.52 10.15
C PRO A 8 -50.83 -38.72 9.42
N LEU A 9 -51.31 -37.69 8.70
CA LEU A 9 -50.58 -36.59 8.04
C LEU A 9 -49.89 -35.63 9.01
N ILE A 10 -48.76 -35.04 8.60
CA ILE A 10 -48.34 -33.67 9.00
C ILE A 10 -47.78 -32.91 7.78
N PHE A 11 -48.23 -31.66 7.66
CA PHE A 11 -48.02 -30.66 6.62
C PHE A 11 -46.57 -30.16 6.48
N GLY A 12 -46.12 -29.95 5.23
CA GLY A 12 -44.97 -29.11 4.89
C GLY A 12 -45.44 -27.79 4.26
N LEU A 13 -45.16 -26.67 4.93
CA LEU A 13 -45.40 -25.30 4.43
C LEU A 13 -44.19 -24.84 3.60
N VAL A 14 -44.44 -24.54 2.32
CA VAL A 14 -43.51 -23.81 1.45
C VAL A 14 -43.91 -22.34 1.50
N SER A 15 -43.09 -21.50 2.14
CA SER A 15 -43.27 -20.05 2.13
C SER A 15 -42.30 -19.42 1.13
N SER A 16 -42.84 -19.02 -0.02
CA SER A 16 -42.19 -18.20 -1.04
C SER A 16 -41.93 -16.79 -0.50
N LEU A 17 -40.68 -16.32 -0.53
CA LEU A 17 -40.35 -14.92 -0.28
C LEU A 17 -40.38 -14.13 -1.60
N VAL A 18 -41.33 -13.22 -1.70
CA VAL A 18 -41.45 -12.21 -2.75
C VAL A 18 -40.55 -11.03 -2.37
N ILE A 19 -39.53 -10.73 -3.17
CA ILE A 19 -38.74 -9.50 -3.03
C ILE A 19 -39.44 -8.42 -3.84
N LEU A 20 -40.05 -7.46 -3.15
CA LEU A 20 -40.57 -6.23 -3.75
C LEU A 20 -39.41 -5.35 -4.21
N SER A 21 -39.26 -5.19 -5.52
CA SER A 21 -38.47 -4.14 -6.14
C SER A 21 -39.22 -2.81 -6.03
N TYR A 22 -38.72 -1.89 -5.23
CA TYR A 22 -39.20 -0.50 -5.19
C TYR A 22 -38.55 0.27 -6.34
N ILE A 23 -39.33 0.61 -7.37
CA ILE A 23 -38.92 1.51 -8.45
C ILE A 23 -39.33 2.92 -8.04
N GLY A 24 -38.36 3.74 -7.62
CA GLY A 24 -38.53 5.19 -7.53
C GLY A 24 -38.11 5.85 -8.84
N GLN A 25 -39.01 6.60 -9.46
CA GLN A 25 -38.71 7.48 -10.60
C GLN A 25 -38.39 8.90 -10.11
N GLY A 26 -37.33 9.50 -10.67
CA GLY A 26 -37.12 10.94 -10.84
C GLY A 26 -36.22 11.63 -9.82
N ASP A 27 -34.96 11.92 -10.18
CA ASP A 27 -34.56 13.28 -10.60
C ASP A 27 -33.05 13.37 -10.98
N SER A 28 -32.79 14.09 -12.07
CA SER A 28 -31.55 14.71 -12.59
C SER A 28 -30.16 14.08 -12.34
N ALA A 29 -29.44 13.85 -13.45
CA ALA A 29 -28.07 13.38 -13.55
C ALA A 29 -27.07 14.11 -12.62
N GLY A 30 -26.70 13.45 -11.53
CA GLY A 30 -25.47 13.64 -10.79
C GLY A 30 -24.61 12.38 -10.94
N SER A 31 -23.35 12.55 -11.33
CA SER A 31 -22.34 11.50 -11.35
C SER A 31 -22.31 10.76 -10.00
N SER A 32 -22.74 9.50 -9.96
CA SER A 32 -22.62 8.66 -8.77
C SER A 32 -21.14 8.32 -8.54
N SER A 33 -20.47 9.10 -7.69
CA SER A 33 -19.21 8.70 -7.09
C SER A 33 -19.41 7.37 -6.35
N GLY A 34 -18.53 6.39 -6.56
CA GLY A 34 -18.58 5.13 -5.82
C GLY A 34 -18.44 5.43 -4.33
N GLN A 35 -19.40 4.98 -3.51
CA GLN A 35 -19.34 5.16 -2.06
C GLN A 35 -18.14 4.40 -1.51
N GLY A 36 -17.13 5.12 -1.00
CA GLY A 36 -15.96 4.51 -0.38
C GLY A 36 -16.31 3.74 0.89
N GLU A 37 -15.63 2.62 1.12
CA GLU A 37 -15.84 1.74 2.27
C GLU A 37 -14.56 1.64 3.10
N ILE A 38 -14.70 1.79 4.41
CA ILE A 38 -13.61 1.51 5.36
C ILE A 38 -13.61 0.01 5.64
N MET A 39 -12.53 -0.66 5.23
CA MET A 39 -12.38 -2.10 5.39
C MET A 39 -11.80 -2.49 6.73
N TYR A 40 -10.84 -1.69 7.20
CA TYR A 40 -10.16 -1.90 8.48
C TYR A 40 -9.89 -0.56 9.14
N GLU A 41 -9.95 -0.54 10.46
CA GLU A 41 -9.64 0.62 11.27
C GLU A 41 -8.91 0.24 12.56
N TRP A 42 -7.99 1.10 12.98
CA TRP A 42 -7.18 0.91 14.17
C TRP A 42 -7.05 2.21 14.95
N LEU A 43 -7.34 2.16 16.25
CA LEU A 43 -6.92 3.20 17.19
C LEU A 43 -5.41 3.09 17.46
N VAL A 44 -4.96 1.87 17.75
CA VAL A 44 -3.58 1.44 17.89
C VAL A 44 -3.35 0.22 17.00
N VAL A 45 -2.15 0.10 16.44
CA VAL A 45 -1.77 -1.09 15.66
C VAL A 45 -1.53 -2.24 16.63
N GLU A 46 -2.27 -3.33 16.48
CA GLU A 46 -2.14 -4.54 17.31
C GLU A 46 -1.66 -5.71 16.46
N TYR A 47 -0.86 -6.58 17.07
CA TYR A 47 -0.23 -7.71 16.40
C TYR A 47 -0.84 -9.05 16.85
N ASP A 48 -0.75 -10.03 15.96
CA ASP A 48 -1.08 -11.43 16.24
C ASP A 48 -0.01 -12.08 17.12
N TRP A 49 -0.06 -11.79 18.41
CA TRP A 49 0.90 -12.32 19.38
C TRP A 49 0.73 -13.83 19.60
N PRO A 50 1.83 -14.61 19.55
CA PRO A 50 1.80 -16.03 19.90
C PRO A 50 1.34 -16.29 21.34
N SER A 51 1.65 -15.37 22.26
CA SER A 51 1.19 -15.41 23.64
C SER A 51 1.20 -14.01 24.27
N GLU A 52 0.35 -13.82 25.27
CA GLU A 52 0.35 -12.61 26.09
C GLU A 52 1.69 -12.39 26.82
N THR A 53 2.39 -13.46 27.16
CA THR A 53 3.74 -13.37 27.75
C THR A 53 4.73 -12.75 26.77
N MET A 54 4.71 -13.16 25.50
CA MET A 54 5.58 -12.59 24.47
C MET A 54 5.27 -11.10 24.26
N ARG A 55 3.98 -10.74 24.19
CA ARG A 55 3.56 -9.34 24.08
C ARG A 55 4.15 -8.49 25.21
N ARG A 56 3.93 -8.89 26.47
CA ARG A 56 4.43 -8.16 27.65
C ARG A 56 5.96 -8.06 27.67
N GLN A 57 6.64 -9.09 27.20
CA GLN A 57 8.10 -9.05 27.07
C GLN A 57 8.52 -8.01 26.03
N PHE A 58 7.87 -7.95 24.86
CA PHE A 58 8.17 -6.94 23.86
C PHE A 58 7.90 -5.52 24.37
N GLU A 59 6.85 -5.32 25.17
CA GLU A 59 6.58 -4.04 25.84
C GLU A 59 7.70 -3.70 26.85
N ALA A 60 8.09 -4.65 27.70
CA ALA A 60 9.14 -4.46 28.70
C ALA A 60 10.53 -4.18 28.09
N ASP A 61 10.82 -4.82 26.95
CA ASP A 61 12.09 -4.68 26.23
C ASP A 61 12.07 -3.49 25.24
N CYS A 62 11.03 -2.64 25.28
CA CYS A 62 10.82 -1.51 24.36
C CYS A 62 10.77 -1.90 22.87
N ARG A 63 10.50 -3.18 22.56
CA ARG A 63 10.36 -3.71 21.20
C ARG A 63 8.96 -3.45 20.62
N TYR A 64 7.97 -3.25 21.49
CA TYR A 64 6.63 -2.82 21.12
C TYR A 64 6.19 -1.63 21.98
N ASN A 65 5.76 -0.57 21.30
CA ASN A 65 5.04 0.53 21.91
C ASN A 65 3.90 0.95 20.98
N ALA A 66 2.66 0.83 21.44
CA ALA A 66 1.47 1.10 20.64
C ALA A 66 1.49 2.48 19.95
N SER A 67 2.11 3.50 20.57
CA SER A 67 2.19 4.85 19.99
C SER A 67 3.26 5.04 18.91
N HIS A 68 4.14 4.06 18.71
CA HIS A 68 5.25 4.14 17.75
C HIS A 68 4.90 3.59 16.36
N ASN A 69 3.72 2.99 16.19
CA ASN A 69 3.34 2.26 15.00
C ASN A 69 2.49 3.14 14.07
N LEU A 70 2.96 3.36 12.85
CA LEU A 70 2.26 4.05 11.77
C LEU A 70 2.07 3.07 10.60
N ILE A 71 0.84 2.88 10.13
CA ILE A 71 0.58 2.13 8.88
C ILE A 71 0.81 3.09 7.71
N SER A 72 1.60 2.68 6.71
CA SER A 72 1.90 3.50 5.52
C SER A 72 1.58 2.76 4.22
N GLY A 73 2.25 1.64 3.94
CA GLY A 73 2.12 0.92 2.67
C GLY A 73 0.99 -0.11 2.66
N ILE A 74 0.40 -0.33 1.49
CA ILE A 74 -0.58 -1.40 1.24
C ILE A 74 -0.38 -2.05 -0.14
N LYS A 75 -0.54 -3.38 -0.18
CA LYS A 75 -0.81 -4.15 -1.39
C LYS A 75 -1.80 -5.29 -1.11
N THR A 76 -2.52 -5.70 -2.14
CA THR A 76 -3.44 -6.85 -2.08
C THR A 76 -2.92 -7.99 -2.96
N TYR A 77 -3.30 -9.21 -2.63
CA TYR A 77 -3.02 -10.37 -3.48
C TYR A 77 -4.08 -11.44 -3.35
N LYS A 78 -4.68 -11.84 -4.47
CA LYS A 78 -5.66 -12.94 -4.51
C LYS A 78 -4.99 -14.24 -4.94
N LEU A 79 -4.85 -15.18 -4.00
CA LEU A 79 -4.35 -16.52 -4.31
C LEU A 79 -5.35 -17.26 -5.21
N LEU A 80 -4.98 -17.46 -6.48
CA LEU A 80 -5.81 -18.14 -7.48
C LEU A 80 -5.56 -19.67 -7.55
N LYS A 81 -4.60 -20.22 -6.81
CA LYS A 81 -4.24 -21.66 -6.85
C LYS A 81 -5.11 -22.52 -5.92
N ASN A 82 -5.61 -23.63 -6.49
CA ASN A 82 -6.27 -24.77 -5.85
C ASN A 82 -7.55 -24.50 -5.04
N ARG A 83 -8.57 -24.00 -5.75
CA ARG A 83 -9.99 -23.93 -5.30
C ARG A 83 -10.60 -25.24 -4.76
N CYS A 84 -9.92 -26.39 -4.86
CA CYS A 84 -10.49 -27.70 -4.51
C CYS A 84 -10.14 -28.24 -3.12
N CYS A 85 -9.13 -27.70 -2.41
CA CYS A 85 -8.62 -28.33 -1.17
C CYS A 85 -8.47 -27.38 0.02
N ILE A 86 -9.12 -26.22 -0.02
CA ILE A 86 -8.95 -25.17 0.99
C ILE A 86 -10.11 -25.22 1.99
N ASN A 87 -9.79 -25.27 3.30
CA ASN A 87 -10.77 -25.24 4.39
C ASN A 87 -11.62 -23.95 4.32
N ILE A 88 -12.90 -23.98 4.71
CA ILE A 88 -13.89 -22.91 4.43
C ILE A 88 -13.42 -21.52 4.86
N THR A 89 -12.74 -21.39 6.00
CA THR A 89 -12.20 -20.10 6.47
C THR A 89 -11.13 -19.54 5.54
N VAL A 90 -10.22 -20.39 5.05
CA VAL A 90 -9.17 -19.98 4.09
C VAL A 90 -9.78 -19.72 2.70
N PHE A 91 -10.89 -20.39 2.35
CA PHE A 91 -11.63 -20.15 1.11
C PHE A 91 -12.29 -18.76 1.11
N LEU A 92 -12.90 -18.33 2.22
CA LEU A 92 -13.49 -16.98 2.33
C LEU A 92 -12.44 -15.87 2.30
N PHE A 93 -11.26 -16.07 2.90
CA PHE A 93 -10.11 -15.15 2.77
C PHE A 93 -9.58 -15.13 1.32
N SER A 94 -9.46 -16.28 0.66
CA SER A 94 -9.05 -16.38 -0.75
C SER A 94 -10.01 -15.65 -1.70
N LEU A 95 -11.30 -15.56 -1.39
CA LEU A 95 -12.27 -14.82 -2.20
C LEU A 95 -12.14 -13.30 -2.11
N ARG A 96 -11.67 -12.75 -0.99
CA ARG A 96 -11.50 -11.29 -0.78
C ARG A 96 -10.08 -10.77 -1.06
N GLY A 97 -9.12 -11.67 -1.28
CA GLY A 97 -7.70 -11.32 -1.37
C GLY A 97 -7.08 -11.08 0.02
N GLN A 98 -5.78 -11.36 0.13
CA GLN A 98 -5.00 -11.06 1.33
C GLN A 98 -4.50 -9.62 1.25
N VAL A 99 -4.71 -8.84 2.30
CA VAL A 99 -4.15 -7.48 2.45
C VAL A 99 -2.83 -7.56 3.19
N TYR A 100 -1.82 -6.89 2.64
CA TYR A 100 -0.50 -6.72 3.23
C TYR A 100 -0.29 -5.25 3.54
N LEU A 101 0.27 -4.97 4.72
CA LEU A 101 0.53 -3.62 5.19
C LEU A 101 1.98 -3.49 5.66
N SER A 102 2.58 -2.32 5.43
CA SER A 102 3.81 -1.94 6.11
C SER A 102 3.54 -1.08 7.34
N VAL A 103 4.36 -1.31 8.36
CA VAL A 103 4.49 -0.46 9.54
C VAL A 103 5.97 -0.05 9.62
N PRO A 104 6.39 1.00 8.87
CA PRO A 104 7.79 1.35 8.76
C PRO A 104 8.34 1.96 10.07
N ARG A 105 9.62 1.70 10.36
CA ARG A 105 10.33 2.20 11.55
C ARG A 105 10.82 3.64 11.34
N LEU A 106 9.89 4.55 11.04
CA LEU A 106 10.18 5.91 10.57
C LEU A 106 10.63 6.88 11.66
N LYS A 107 9.75 7.18 12.62
CA LYS A 107 10.02 8.22 13.64
C LYS A 107 10.80 7.69 14.85
N TYR A 108 10.59 6.42 15.16
CA TYR A 108 11.12 5.79 16.36
C TYR A 108 12.16 4.73 16.00
N THR A 109 13.27 4.69 16.73
CA THR A 109 14.34 3.70 16.53
C THR A 109 13.97 2.32 17.09
N THR A 110 12.98 2.26 17.98
CA THR A 110 12.45 1.03 18.62
C THR A 110 10.94 1.13 18.81
N GLY A 111 10.28 0.05 19.25
CA GLY A 111 8.83 0.02 19.53
C GLY A 111 7.94 -0.43 18.37
N VAL A 112 8.51 -0.72 17.21
CA VAL A 112 7.80 -1.30 16.06
C VAL A 112 8.27 -2.76 15.87
N PRO A 113 7.46 -3.74 16.27
CA PRO A 113 7.90 -5.13 16.37
C PRO A 113 7.97 -5.83 15.01
N SER A 114 7.11 -5.45 14.05
CA SER A 114 7.08 -6.03 12.70
C SER A 114 6.75 -4.98 11.66
N THR A 115 7.58 -4.89 10.62
CA THR A 115 7.48 -3.84 9.61
C THR A 115 6.75 -4.28 8.34
N LEU A 116 6.67 -5.57 8.04
CA LEU A 116 5.86 -6.12 6.95
C LEU A 116 4.86 -7.14 7.49
N ASN A 117 3.57 -6.95 7.19
CA ASN A 117 2.50 -7.68 7.87
C ASN A 117 1.38 -8.09 6.90
N LYS A 118 0.64 -9.13 7.30
CA LYS A 118 -0.70 -9.47 6.78
C LYS A 118 -1.77 -8.96 7.73
N VAL A 119 -2.91 -8.52 7.19
CA VAL A 119 -4.10 -8.26 8.00
C VAL A 119 -4.88 -9.57 8.20
N ILE A 120 -5.25 -9.87 9.44
CA ILE A 120 -6.16 -10.96 9.78
C ILE A 120 -7.30 -10.46 10.68
N GLN A 121 -8.41 -11.21 10.70
CA GLN A 121 -9.54 -10.95 11.59
C GLN A 121 -9.52 -11.90 12.78
N LYS A 122 -9.53 -11.35 13.99
CA LYS A 122 -9.71 -12.09 15.25
C LYS A 122 -10.98 -11.58 15.95
N GLY A 123 -12.08 -12.31 15.78
CA GLY A 123 -13.39 -11.85 16.24
C GLY A 123 -13.80 -10.57 15.50
N ASN A 124 -14.00 -9.48 16.26
CA ASN A 124 -14.36 -8.17 15.70
C ASN A 124 -13.14 -7.24 15.55
N GLN A 125 -11.91 -7.75 15.72
CA GLN A 125 -10.69 -6.97 15.65
C GLN A 125 -9.85 -7.36 14.44
N SER A 126 -9.35 -6.34 13.74
CA SER A 126 -8.33 -6.50 12.71
C SER A 126 -6.97 -6.44 13.40
N VAL A 127 -6.11 -7.45 13.21
CA VAL A 127 -4.75 -7.46 13.78
C VAL A 127 -3.72 -7.79 12.69
N LEU A 128 -2.46 -7.46 12.95
CA LEU A 128 -1.35 -7.65 12.03
C LEU A 128 -0.54 -8.90 12.37
N THR A 129 -0.42 -9.82 11.43
CA THR A 129 0.49 -10.97 11.53
C THR A 129 1.78 -10.66 10.76
N PRO A 130 2.97 -10.76 11.37
CA PRO A 130 4.25 -10.59 10.68
C PRO A 130 4.38 -11.47 9.44
N PHE A 131 4.96 -10.92 8.37
CA PHE A 131 5.17 -11.64 7.12
C PHE A 131 6.65 -11.68 6.70
N PRO A 132 7.21 -12.85 6.35
CA PRO A 132 6.59 -14.18 6.43
C PRO A 132 6.42 -14.69 7.86
N ASP A 133 7.26 -14.22 8.79
CA ASP A 133 7.29 -14.64 10.18
C ASP A 133 7.97 -13.59 11.07
N TRP A 134 7.99 -13.83 12.39
CA TRP A 134 8.62 -12.97 13.38
C TRP A 134 10.15 -12.84 13.20
N ALA A 135 10.82 -13.91 12.75
CA ALA A 135 12.28 -13.91 12.59
C ALA A 135 12.71 -12.96 11.47
N SER A 136 11.92 -12.87 10.40
CA SER A 136 12.12 -11.98 9.26
C SER A 136 11.89 -10.50 9.59
N GLN A 137 11.49 -10.18 10.82
CA GLN A 137 11.21 -8.83 11.31
C GLN A 137 12.16 -8.36 12.41
N GLU A 138 13.15 -9.18 12.77
CA GLU A 138 14.05 -8.90 13.88
C GLU A 138 14.89 -7.63 13.62
N LEU A 139 14.62 -6.58 14.40
CA LEU A 139 15.38 -5.33 14.38
C LEU A 139 16.83 -5.59 14.82
N GLY A 140 17.80 -5.16 14.02
CA GLY A 140 19.23 -5.37 14.26
C GLY A 140 19.82 -6.57 13.51
N ASN A 141 18.99 -7.52 13.07
CA ASN A 141 19.43 -8.63 12.23
C ASN A 141 19.39 -8.21 10.76
N CYS A 142 20.54 -7.85 10.17
CA CYS A 142 20.58 -7.34 8.79
C CYS A 142 20.09 -8.32 7.71
N SER A 143 19.89 -9.61 8.03
CA SER A 143 19.20 -10.55 7.13
C SER A 143 17.68 -10.35 7.14
N ALA A 144 17.10 -9.86 8.25
CA ALA A 144 15.69 -9.53 8.43
C ALA A 144 15.37 -8.09 7.99
N LEU A 145 14.09 -7.76 7.82
CA LEU A 145 13.64 -6.42 7.43
C LEU A 145 13.83 -5.40 8.57
N GLN A 146 14.49 -4.28 8.25
CA GLN A 146 14.76 -3.20 9.19
C GLN A 146 13.69 -2.10 9.12
N CYS A 147 13.18 -1.78 7.93
CA CYS A 147 12.12 -0.82 7.72
C CYS A 147 11.45 -1.09 6.37
N ALA A 148 10.51 -2.03 6.28
CA ALA A 148 9.76 -2.22 5.04
C ALA A 148 8.93 -0.95 4.78
N MET A 149 9.31 -0.17 3.77
CA MET A 149 8.69 1.12 3.53
C MET A 149 7.48 0.95 2.60
N SER A 150 7.75 0.66 1.33
CA SER A 150 6.74 0.36 0.32
C SER A 150 6.97 -1.02 -0.29
N MET A 151 5.97 -1.50 -1.01
CA MET A 151 5.99 -2.79 -1.68
C MET A 151 5.16 -2.75 -2.96
N GLU A 152 5.49 -3.60 -3.91
CA GLU A 152 4.71 -3.82 -5.13
C GLU A 152 4.46 -5.31 -5.35
N VAL A 153 3.26 -5.67 -5.78
CA VAL A 153 2.87 -7.07 -5.99
C VAL A 153 2.63 -7.31 -7.47
N ASP A 154 3.35 -8.28 -8.04
CA ASP A 154 3.08 -8.80 -9.37
C ASP A 154 1.97 -9.87 -9.28
N PRO A 155 0.74 -9.60 -9.75
CA PRO A 155 -0.39 -10.53 -9.61
C PRO A 155 -0.26 -11.78 -10.50
N ILE A 156 0.57 -11.74 -11.55
CA ILE A 156 0.78 -12.87 -12.46
C ILE A 156 1.69 -13.91 -11.81
N THR A 157 2.79 -13.46 -11.21
CA THR A 157 3.77 -14.34 -10.58
C THR A 157 3.46 -14.63 -9.11
N GLY A 158 2.76 -13.70 -8.43
CA GLY A 158 2.60 -13.71 -6.99
C GLY A 158 3.85 -13.26 -6.25
N TYR A 159 4.78 -12.55 -6.90
CA TYR A 159 5.96 -12.02 -6.25
C TYR A 159 5.68 -10.64 -5.67
N MET A 160 6.06 -10.45 -4.41
CA MET A 160 6.05 -9.16 -3.72
C MET A 160 7.47 -8.64 -3.64
N TYR A 161 7.68 -7.43 -4.14
CA TYR A 161 8.93 -6.69 -4.10
C TYR A 161 8.84 -5.67 -2.99
N VAL A 162 9.72 -5.74 -2.01
CA VAL A 162 9.71 -4.92 -0.80
C VAL A 162 11.01 -4.14 -0.73
N ILE A 163 10.92 -2.82 -0.55
CA ILE A 163 12.09 -1.97 -0.35
C ILE A 163 12.30 -1.73 1.15
N ASP A 164 13.56 -1.84 1.57
CA ASP A 164 13.99 -1.65 2.95
C ASP A 164 15.17 -0.67 2.96
N PRO A 165 15.00 0.57 3.46
CA PRO A 165 16.06 1.54 3.68
C PRO A 165 17.21 1.03 4.56
N GLY A 166 17.03 -0.09 5.27
CA GLY A 166 18.05 -0.72 6.10
C GLY A 166 18.23 -0.07 7.47
N ARG A 167 17.42 0.95 7.81
CA ARG A 167 17.58 1.72 9.05
C ARG A 167 16.25 2.14 9.69
N SER A 168 16.30 2.35 10.99
CA SER A 168 15.20 2.88 11.80
C SER A 168 15.41 4.36 12.14
N GLY A 169 14.36 5.12 12.46
CA GLY A 169 14.50 6.51 12.87
C GLY A 169 14.91 7.44 11.72
N ILE A 170 14.22 7.32 10.59
CA ILE A 170 14.40 8.15 9.38
C ILE A 170 13.96 9.59 9.60
N PHE A 171 12.88 9.82 10.35
CA PHE A 171 12.27 11.15 10.52
C PHE A 171 12.24 11.60 11.98
N GLY A 172 12.25 12.93 12.17
CA GLY A 172 12.15 13.56 13.48
C GLY A 172 13.47 13.59 14.25
N ASP A 173 13.40 14.08 15.49
CA ASP A 173 14.55 14.11 16.40
C ASP A 173 14.70 12.74 17.09
N ILE A 174 15.81 12.07 16.80
CA ILE A 174 16.17 10.77 17.38
C ILE A 174 17.25 10.88 18.46
N SER A 175 17.71 12.08 18.81
CA SER A 175 18.84 12.27 19.75
C SER A 175 18.57 11.74 21.16
N GLY A 176 17.30 11.73 21.58
CA GLY A 176 16.85 11.15 22.86
C GLY A 176 16.43 9.68 22.79
N GLN A 177 16.61 9.01 21.65
CA GLN A 177 16.20 7.62 21.44
C GLN A 177 17.41 6.67 21.48
N PRO A 178 17.21 5.35 21.65
CA PRO A 178 18.28 4.37 21.47
C PRO A 178 18.94 4.53 20.09
N PRO A 179 20.25 4.22 19.96
CA PRO A 179 20.95 4.31 18.68
C PRO A 179 20.18 3.57 17.57
N PRO A 180 20.01 4.20 16.39
CA PRO A 180 19.30 3.55 15.29
C PRO A 180 20.07 2.33 14.80
N VAL A 181 19.33 1.29 14.39
CA VAL A 181 19.92 0.20 13.62
C VAL A 181 20.28 0.70 12.23
N ILE A 182 21.45 0.28 11.74
CA ILE A 182 21.95 0.58 10.40
C ILE A 182 22.42 -0.74 9.76
N CYS A 183 21.76 -1.13 8.68
CA CYS A 183 22.08 -2.25 7.81
C CYS A 183 22.16 -1.74 6.36
N PRO A 184 22.73 -2.54 5.44
CA PRO A 184 22.64 -2.22 4.01
C PRO A 184 21.18 -2.08 3.56
N PRO A 185 20.84 -1.02 2.81
CA PRO A 185 19.53 -0.91 2.17
C PRO A 185 19.37 -2.05 1.15
N LYS A 186 18.15 -2.57 0.98
CA LYS A 186 17.93 -3.76 0.16
C LYS A 186 16.56 -3.83 -0.50
N LEU A 187 16.51 -4.60 -1.58
CA LEU A 187 15.30 -5.08 -2.23
C LEU A 187 15.09 -6.56 -1.88
N VAL A 188 13.95 -6.87 -1.26
CA VAL A 188 13.59 -8.23 -0.86
C VAL A 188 12.39 -8.69 -1.69
N VAL A 189 12.44 -9.91 -2.21
CA VAL A 189 11.38 -10.51 -3.03
C VAL A 189 10.84 -11.75 -2.33
N TYR A 190 9.55 -11.74 -2.03
CA TYR A 190 8.83 -12.89 -1.46
C TYR A 190 7.87 -13.49 -2.49
N ASN A 191 7.72 -14.81 -2.46
CA ASN A 191 6.67 -15.50 -3.19
C ASN A 191 5.42 -15.61 -2.30
N LEU A 192 4.36 -14.89 -2.64
CA LEU A 192 3.13 -14.87 -1.85
C LEU A 192 2.33 -16.18 -1.93
N ASN A 193 2.65 -17.07 -2.88
CA ASN A 193 2.00 -18.37 -3.00
C ASN A 193 2.35 -19.34 -1.85
N ASP A 194 3.58 -19.26 -1.36
CA ASP A 194 4.10 -20.16 -0.32
C ASP A 194 4.79 -19.43 0.85
N GLY A 195 4.94 -18.11 0.76
CA GLY A 195 5.58 -17.26 1.75
C GLY A 195 7.11 -17.31 1.71
N SER A 196 7.71 -17.98 0.73
CA SER A 196 9.17 -18.16 0.66
C SER A 196 9.90 -16.88 0.25
N LEU A 197 11.09 -16.68 0.80
CA LEU A 197 12.05 -15.69 0.32
C LEU A 197 12.62 -16.15 -1.03
N VAL A 198 12.37 -15.38 -2.09
CA VAL A 198 12.89 -15.66 -3.44
C VAL A 198 14.28 -15.05 -3.61
N ARG A 199 14.47 -13.82 -3.12
CA ARG A 199 15.72 -13.08 -3.27
C ARG A 199 15.82 -11.97 -2.23
N SER A 200 17.04 -11.71 -1.77
CA SER A 200 17.42 -10.45 -1.12
C SER A 200 18.61 -9.87 -1.89
N HIS A 201 18.55 -8.59 -2.23
CA HIS A 201 19.62 -7.88 -2.91
C HIS A 201 19.94 -6.60 -2.17
N ASP A 202 21.14 -6.55 -1.59
CA ASP A 202 21.65 -5.35 -0.94
C ASP A 202 22.14 -4.37 -2.00
N PHE A 203 21.74 -3.11 -1.87
CA PHE A 203 22.22 -2.04 -2.72
C PHE A 203 23.66 -1.66 -2.32
N PRO A 204 24.56 -1.46 -3.30
CA PRO A 204 25.89 -0.90 -3.03
C PRO A 204 25.81 0.48 -2.37
N GLU A 205 26.72 0.78 -1.44
CA GLU A 205 26.74 2.05 -0.69
C GLU A 205 26.93 3.28 -1.59
N ASP A 206 27.66 3.13 -2.70
CA ASP A 206 27.84 4.18 -3.71
C ASP A 206 26.56 4.45 -4.52
N LEU A 207 25.61 3.51 -4.53
CA LEU A 207 24.30 3.67 -5.13
C LEU A 207 23.28 4.19 -4.12
N VAL A 208 23.09 3.51 -2.98
CA VAL A 208 22.13 3.88 -1.92
C VAL A 208 22.87 3.94 -0.60
N SER A 209 22.93 5.11 0.05
CA SER A 209 23.69 5.24 1.29
C SER A 209 22.94 4.63 2.47
N ASN A 210 23.59 3.80 3.28
CA ASN A 210 23.00 3.26 4.50
C ASN A 210 22.67 4.31 5.58
N LYS A 211 23.12 5.55 5.43
CA LYS A 211 22.93 6.63 6.44
C LYS A 211 21.87 7.64 6.06
N THR A 212 21.81 8.03 4.79
CA THR A 212 20.99 9.17 4.36
C THR A 212 19.78 8.78 3.54
N ASN A 213 19.79 7.59 2.91
CA ASN A 213 18.70 7.16 2.04
C ASN A 213 17.33 7.21 2.70
N PHE A 214 16.32 7.44 1.87
CA PHE A 214 14.94 7.15 2.19
C PHE A 214 14.28 6.49 0.97
N LEU A 215 14.47 5.17 0.84
CA LEU A 215 13.76 4.38 -0.17
C LEU A 215 12.26 4.41 0.12
N ASN A 216 11.51 5.20 -0.65
CA ASN A 216 10.13 5.54 -0.32
C ASN A 216 9.12 4.69 -1.10
N ASP A 217 9.22 4.69 -2.43
CA ASP A 217 8.21 4.07 -3.30
C ASP A 217 8.82 3.22 -4.40
N ILE A 218 8.04 2.27 -4.91
CA ILE A 218 8.47 1.25 -5.86
C ILE A 218 7.40 0.96 -6.92
N VAL A 219 7.80 0.84 -8.19
CA VAL A 219 6.94 0.34 -9.28
C VAL A 219 7.70 -0.67 -10.14
N ILE A 220 6.96 -1.61 -10.75
CA ILE A 220 7.51 -2.70 -11.57
C ILE A 220 7.31 -2.38 -13.05
N ASP A 221 8.35 -2.57 -13.85
CA ASP A 221 8.31 -2.42 -15.29
C ASP A 221 8.50 -3.77 -15.96
N ARG A 222 7.50 -4.25 -16.72
CA ARG A 222 7.63 -5.48 -17.51
C ARG A 222 8.15 -5.23 -18.93
N GLY A 223 8.28 -3.97 -19.33
CA GLY A 223 8.67 -3.49 -20.66
C GLY A 223 7.61 -3.68 -21.74
N SER A 224 6.54 -4.42 -21.46
CA SER A 224 5.40 -4.61 -22.34
C SER A 224 4.23 -5.23 -21.56
N PRO A 225 2.97 -4.89 -21.89
CA PRO A 225 1.77 -5.53 -21.35
C PRO A 225 1.68 -7.04 -21.55
N THR A 226 2.43 -7.58 -22.50
CA THR A 226 2.42 -9.00 -22.83
C THR A 226 3.47 -9.81 -22.05
N SER A 227 4.41 -9.12 -21.41
CA SER A 227 5.45 -9.76 -20.61
C SER A 227 4.88 -10.24 -19.27
N LYS A 228 5.35 -11.40 -18.81
CA LYS A 228 4.98 -12.01 -17.53
C LYS A 228 6.06 -11.85 -16.45
N SER A 229 7.17 -11.19 -16.77
CA SER A 229 8.31 -11.01 -15.88
C SER A 229 8.69 -9.54 -15.78
N ALA A 230 9.04 -9.11 -14.57
CA ALA A 230 9.67 -7.82 -14.34
C ALA A 230 10.98 -7.72 -15.15
N LYS A 231 11.11 -6.64 -15.90
CA LYS A 231 12.31 -6.25 -16.64
C LYS A 231 13.12 -5.23 -15.83
N TRP A 232 12.44 -4.23 -15.26
CA TRP A 232 13.03 -3.23 -14.38
C TRP A 232 12.17 -3.00 -13.14
N VAL A 233 12.77 -2.38 -12.15
CA VAL A 233 12.12 -1.89 -10.94
C VAL A 233 12.60 -0.45 -10.76
N TYR A 234 11.67 0.48 -10.58
CA TYR A 234 11.99 1.87 -10.30
C TYR A 234 11.71 2.13 -8.82
N ILE A 235 12.67 2.76 -8.12
CA ILE A 235 12.62 3.02 -6.68
C ILE A 235 13.01 4.47 -6.43
N THR A 236 12.23 5.21 -5.66
CA THR A 236 12.59 6.57 -5.23
C THR A 236 13.47 6.54 -3.99
N ASP A 237 14.61 7.23 -4.03
CA ASP A 237 15.31 7.67 -2.83
C ASP A 237 14.94 9.13 -2.56
N ALA A 238 13.95 9.31 -1.70
CA ALA A 238 13.28 10.58 -1.49
C ALA A 238 14.14 11.59 -0.72
N VAL A 239 15.18 11.17 0.01
CA VAL A 239 16.10 12.09 0.72
C VAL A 239 17.35 12.37 -0.10
N ASP A 240 18.01 11.32 -0.62
CA ASP A 240 19.23 11.51 -1.43
C ASP A 240 18.91 12.02 -2.84
N SER A 241 17.64 12.15 -3.19
CA SER A 241 17.20 12.60 -4.52
C SER A 241 17.72 11.70 -5.63
N LYS A 242 17.66 10.36 -5.45
CA LYS A 242 18.08 9.40 -6.47
C LYS A 242 16.85 8.80 -7.14
N LEU A 243 16.96 8.63 -8.47
CA LEU A 243 15.90 8.57 -9.49
C LEU A 243 15.55 9.93 -10.15
N ILE A 244 16.32 10.99 -9.89
CA ILE A 244 15.91 12.38 -10.12
C ILE A 244 16.68 13.11 -11.24
N HIS A 245 15.93 13.86 -12.05
CA HIS A 245 16.37 14.96 -12.93
C HIS A 245 16.32 16.29 -12.15
N GLU A 246 17.11 17.33 -12.48
CA GLU A 246 17.17 18.63 -11.76
C GLU A 246 15.79 19.31 -11.50
N SER A 247 14.75 18.87 -12.21
CA SER A 247 13.37 19.32 -12.10
C SER A 247 12.56 18.79 -10.91
N MET A 248 13.14 17.92 -10.07
CA MET A 248 12.43 17.30 -8.94
C MET A 248 12.94 17.79 -7.58
N ASP A 249 13.69 18.88 -7.54
CA ASP A 249 14.10 19.56 -6.30
C ASP A 249 12.89 20.23 -5.62
N TYR A 250 12.89 20.31 -4.29
CA TYR A 250 11.85 21.04 -3.56
C TYR A 250 12.23 22.52 -3.46
N GLU A 251 11.26 23.43 -3.61
CA GLU A 251 11.51 24.83 -3.24
C GLU A 251 11.41 24.97 -1.72
N GLU A 252 12.44 25.53 -1.08
CA GLU A 252 12.33 25.97 0.32
C GLU A 252 11.18 26.98 0.44
N GLY A 253 10.17 26.65 1.25
CA GLY A 253 8.96 27.47 1.40
C GLY A 253 7.67 26.66 1.40
N ASP A 254 6.60 27.26 0.85
CA ASP A 254 5.20 26.78 0.92
C ASP A 254 5.00 25.36 0.36
N GLY A 255 5.79 24.96 -0.65
CA GLY A 255 5.69 23.61 -1.24
C GLY A 255 5.97 22.47 -0.26
N SER A 256 6.87 22.68 0.71
CA SER A 256 7.20 21.68 1.74
C SER A 256 6.18 21.61 2.88
N ASN A 257 5.26 22.58 2.97
CA ASN A 257 4.30 22.68 4.06
C ASN A 257 2.99 21.96 3.69
N ILE A 258 2.74 20.82 4.31
CA ILE A 258 1.51 20.04 4.12
C ILE A 258 0.57 20.39 5.27
N THR A 259 -0.55 21.05 4.97
CA THR A 259 -1.56 21.41 5.97
C THR A 259 -2.78 20.50 5.85
N VAL A 260 -3.00 19.69 6.88
CA VAL A 260 -4.14 18.76 6.99
C VAL A 260 -4.95 19.16 8.21
N ASN A 261 -6.23 19.49 8.02
CA ASN A 261 -7.15 19.88 9.10
C ASN A 261 -6.60 21.00 10.00
N GLY A 262 -5.92 21.98 9.41
CA GLY A 262 -5.34 23.13 10.12
C GLY A 262 -4.01 22.84 10.83
N ILE A 263 -3.48 21.62 10.74
CA ILE A 263 -2.16 21.24 11.28
C ILE A 263 -1.17 21.17 10.12
N SER A 264 -0.13 21.99 10.22
CA SER A 264 0.96 22.09 9.24
C SER A 264 2.13 21.19 9.64
N TYR A 265 2.59 20.36 8.71
CA TYR A 265 3.82 19.58 8.83
C TYR A 265 4.75 19.90 7.67
N ILE A 266 6.02 20.15 7.97
CA ILE A 266 7.03 20.43 6.95
C ILE A 266 7.70 19.12 6.56
N LEU A 267 7.32 18.59 5.39
CA LEU A 267 7.94 17.42 4.80
C LEU A 267 8.98 17.87 3.77
N LYS A 268 10.27 17.69 4.12
CA LYS A 268 11.41 18.06 3.26
C LYS A 268 11.85 16.89 2.38
N THR A 269 10.93 16.30 1.63
CA THR A 269 11.25 15.24 0.66
C THR A 269 10.88 15.70 -0.75
N PRO A 270 11.84 15.75 -1.69
CA PRO A 270 11.58 16.19 -3.07
C PRO A 270 10.57 15.32 -3.82
N ILE A 271 10.57 14.00 -3.63
CA ILE A 271 9.64 13.05 -4.27
C ILE A 271 8.98 12.18 -3.22
N ASP A 272 7.69 11.89 -3.42
CA ASP A 272 6.94 10.93 -2.60
C ASP A 272 6.46 9.77 -3.48
N GLY A 273 5.37 9.98 -4.23
CA GLY A 273 4.67 8.95 -4.99
C GLY A 273 5.26 8.59 -6.35
N LEU A 274 5.25 7.30 -6.68
CA LEU A 274 5.49 6.75 -8.02
C LEU A 274 4.28 6.02 -8.60
N ALA A 275 4.07 6.13 -9.92
CA ALA A 275 3.14 5.27 -10.66
C ALA A 275 3.71 4.89 -12.03
N MET A 276 3.33 3.74 -12.55
CA MET A 276 3.74 3.24 -13.87
C MET A 276 2.52 3.07 -14.76
N SER A 277 2.54 3.61 -15.98
CA SER A 277 1.44 3.41 -16.93
C SER A 277 1.25 1.93 -17.29
N SER A 278 0.01 1.53 -17.61
CA SER A 278 -0.34 0.14 -17.93
C SER A 278 0.26 -0.38 -19.24
N ASP A 279 0.84 0.49 -20.06
CA ASP A 279 1.61 0.17 -21.26
C ASP A 279 3.13 0.09 -21.01
N PHE A 280 3.57 0.42 -19.80
CA PHE A 280 4.98 0.50 -19.37
C PHE A 280 5.81 1.55 -20.14
N GLU A 281 5.18 2.56 -20.72
CA GLU A 281 5.88 3.63 -21.44
C GLU A 281 6.29 4.80 -20.55
N TYR A 282 5.58 5.01 -19.43
CA TYR A 282 5.74 6.20 -18.61
C TYR A 282 5.76 5.89 -17.11
N VAL A 283 6.77 6.42 -16.43
CA VAL A 283 6.79 6.52 -14.97
C VAL A 283 6.31 7.91 -14.58
N TYR A 284 5.22 8.00 -13.83
CA TYR A 284 4.74 9.22 -13.20
C TYR A 284 5.36 9.36 -11.81
N TYR A 285 5.67 10.59 -11.45
CA TYR A 285 6.09 10.93 -10.09
C TYR A 285 5.48 12.28 -9.68
N CYS A 286 5.25 12.48 -8.38
CA CYS A 286 5.01 13.80 -7.83
C CYS A 286 6.26 14.32 -7.14
N ALA A 287 6.61 15.58 -7.44
CA ALA A 287 7.38 16.35 -6.47
C ALA A 287 6.42 16.85 -5.38
N LEU A 288 6.83 16.81 -4.11
CA LEU A 288 6.06 17.46 -3.03
C LEU A 288 6.24 18.98 -3.07
N GLY A 289 7.33 19.48 -3.69
CA GLY A 289 7.66 20.89 -3.85
C GLY A 289 7.36 21.48 -5.23
N LYS A 290 7.18 22.81 -5.28
CA LYS A 290 6.67 23.58 -6.42
C LYS A 290 7.79 24.18 -7.28
N LYS A 291 8.78 23.42 -7.77
CA LYS A 291 9.83 24.02 -8.62
C LYS A 291 9.47 23.99 -10.10
N GLY A 292 9.48 25.18 -10.71
CA GLY A 292 9.34 25.33 -12.15
C GLY A 292 10.65 25.01 -12.85
N ALA A 293 10.81 23.78 -13.37
CA ALA A 293 12.05 23.39 -14.01
C ALA A 293 11.88 23.01 -15.48
N ASP A 294 12.92 23.36 -16.24
CA ASP A 294 13.17 22.92 -17.61
C ASP A 294 13.36 21.40 -17.59
N PHE A 295 12.36 20.68 -18.11
CA PHE A 295 12.41 19.24 -18.14
C PHE A 295 13.37 18.84 -19.27
N GLY A 296 14.47 18.15 -18.95
CA GLY A 296 15.38 17.64 -19.97
C GLY A 296 14.63 16.73 -20.95
N SER A 297 15.23 16.38 -22.09
CA SER A 297 14.55 15.71 -23.23
C SER A 297 13.69 14.46 -22.94
N LYS A 298 13.82 13.85 -21.75
CA LYS A 298 13.08 12.65 -21.32
C LYS A 298 12.06 12.90 -20.22
N VAL A 299 11.94 14.14 -19.75
CA VAL A 299 10.95 14.52 -18.74
C VAL A 299 9.96 15.50 -19.38
N ARG A 300 8.67 15.41 -19.02
CA ARG A 300 7.68 16.41 -19.40
C ARG A 300 6.65 16.63 -18.30
N LEU A 301 6.21 17.87 -18.12
CA LEU A 301 5.05 18.20 -17.30
C LEU A 301 3.78 17.68 -17.97
N VAL A 302 2.94 16.98 -17.22
CA VAL A 302 1.67 16.44 -17.74
C VAL A 302 0.42 16.97 -17.05
N GLY A 303 0.58 17.62 -15.90
CA GLY A 303 -0.51 18.23 -15.16
C GLY A 303 -0.05 18.90 -13.88
N GLU A 304 -0.95 19.68 -13.30
CA GLU A 304 -0.87 20.15 -11.92
C GLU A 304 -1.87 19.34 -11.10
N LYS A 305 -1.51 18.98 -9.88
CA LYS A 305 -2.39 18.25 -8.96
C LYS A 305 -3.29 19.20 -8.18
N ALA A 306 -4.45 18.69 -7.80
CA ALA A 306 -5.39 19.35 -6.92
C ALA A 306 -4.82 19.67 -5.51
N SER A 307 -3.74 19.01 -5.09
CA SER A 307 -3.05 19.15 -3.79
C SER A 307 -1.67 18.45 -3.83
N GLN A 308 -0.84 18.64 -2.79
CA GLN A 308 0.28 17.73 -2.54
C GLN A 308 -0.21 16.28 -2.36
N THR A 309 0.65 15.33 -2.71
CA THR A 309 0.31 13.91 -2.80
C THR A 309 1.38 13.09 -2.13
N GLY A 310 0.96 12.16 -1.26
CA GLY A 310 1.80 11.07 -0.77
C GLY A 310 1.96 10.02 -1.87
N GLY A 311 1.20 8.93 -1.78
CA GLY A 311 1.18 7.89 -2.80
C GLY A 311 0.27 8.15 -4.01
N MET A 312 0.57 7.43 -5.09
CA MET A 312 -0.25 7.33 -6.30
C MET A 312 -0.18 5.93 -6.90
N THR A 313 -1.10 5.61 -7.81
CA THR A 313 -1.03 4.39 -8.63
C THR A 313 -1.67 4.63 -9.99
N TYR A 314 -1.31 3.81 -10.97
CA TYR A 314 -1.98 3.79 -12.27
C TYR A 314 -2.84 2.53 -12.35
N ALA A 315 -4.06 2.67 -12.87
CA ALA A 315 -4.93 1.56 -13.19
C ALA A 315 -4.77 1.18 -14.66
N THR A 316 -5.85 0.86 -15.37
CA THR A 316 -5.73 0.48 -16.77
C THR A 316 -5.58 1.71 -17.64
N ASP A 317 -6.39 2.74 -17.37
CA ASP A 317 -6.48 3.95 -18.19
C ASP A 317 -6.22 5.23 -17.39
N ASN A 318 -6.40 5.18 -16.06
CA ASN A 318 -6.36 6.38 -15.22
C ASN A 318 -5.31 6.30 -14.09
N LEU A 319 -4.78 7.47 -13.72
CA LEU A 319 -3.96 7.64 -12.52
C LEU A 319 -4.89 7.95 -11.33
N TYR A 320 -4.58 7.39 -10.17
CA TYR A 320 -5.25 7.67 -8.90
C TYR A 320 -4.24 8.14 -7.88
N TYR A 321 -4.61 9.15 -7.10
CA TYR A 321 -3.69 9.74 -6.14
C TYR A 321 -4.42 10.37 -4.94
N GLY A 322 -3.72 10.47 -3.81
CA GLY A 322 -4.20 11.15 -2.61
C GLY A 322 -3.96 12.66 -2.66
N ALA A 323 -4.97 13.46 -2.30
CA ALA A 323 -4.88 14.91 -2.17
C ALA A 323 -4.81 15.28 -0.67
N LEU A 324 -3.59 15.41 -0.15
CA LEU A 324 -3.31 15.49 1.29
C LEU A 324 -4.03 16.66 1.96
N THR A 325 -3.95 17.86 1.38
CA THR A 325 -4.55 19.08 1.97
C THR A 325 -6.07 19.16 1.79
N LYS A 326 -6.67 18.18 1.10
CA LYS A 326 -8.10 18.14 0.79
C LYS A 326 -8.82 16.94 1.39
N ASN A 327 -8.14 16.05 2.09
CA ASN A 327 -8.69 14.79 2.64
C ASN A 327 -9.50 14.00 1.60
N SER A 328 -8.93 13.80 0.42
CA SER A 328 -9.65 13.25 -0.73
C SER A 328 -8.74 12.42 -1.65
N VAL A 329 -9.37 11.57 -2.45
CA VAL A 329 -8.72 10.78 -3.50
C VAL A 329 -9.23 11.28 -4.85
N TYR A 330 -8.32 11.49 -5.78
CA TYR A 330 -8.60 11.97 -7.12
C TYR A 330 -8.27 10.89 -8.15
N LYS A 331 -9.10 10.86 -9.20
CA LYS A 331 -8.81 10.21 -10.48
C LYS A 331 -8.30 11.28 -11.44
N TRP A 332 -7.24 10.98 -12.18
CA TRP A 332 -6.80 11.78 -13.31
C TRP A 332 -6.89 11.03 -14.61
N GLU A 333 -7.64 11.65 -15.53
CA GLU A 333 -7.89 11.21 -16.89
C GLU A 333 -7.43 12.34 -17.81
N ILE A 334 -6.21 12.22 -18.36
CA ILE A 334 -5.56 13.18 -19.28
C ILE A 334 -6.10 14.61 -19.17
N LYS A 335 -5.44 15.43 -18.33
CA LYS A 335 -5.78 16.83 -18.04
C LYS A 335 -7.10 17.06 -17.28
N THR A 336 -7.84 16.01 -16.94
CA THR A 336 -9.07 16.12 -16.15
C THR A 336 -8.87 15.46 -14.80
N GLU A 337 -9.07 16.23 -13.73
CA GLU A 337 -9.03 15.74 -12.35
C GLU A 337 -10.46 15.60 -11.83
N THR A 338 -10.78 14.44 -11.26
CA THR A 338 -12.09 14.16 -10.67
C THR A 338 -11.91 13.68 -9.25
N GLU A 339 -12.51 14.39 -8.28
CA GLU A 339 -12.59 13.92 -6.90
C GLU A 339 -13.52 12.70 -6.84
N ILE A 340 -13.00 11.54 -6.43
CA ILE A 340 -13.77 10.29 -6.37
C ILE A 340 -14.19 9.93 -4.94
N LEU A 341 -13.49 10.46 -3.94
CA LEU A 341 -13.81 10.27 -2.53
C LEU A 341 -13.30 11.45 -1.71
N LYS A 342 -14.07 11.90 -0.73
CA LYS A 342 -13.69 12.92 0.25
C LYS A 342 -14.31 12.61 1.61
N ASP A 343 -13.53 12.74 2.68
CA ASP A 343 -14.00 12.66 4.07
C ASP A 343 -13.02 13.40 5.00
N ASP A 344 -13.43 14.56 5.52
CA ASP A 344 -12.54 15.42 6.33
C ASP A 344 -12.22 14.87 7.73
N GLU A 345 -12.92 13.84 8.20
CA GLU A 345 -12.71 13.25 9.53
C GLU A 345 -11.92 11.94 9.48
N LYS A 346 -12.15 11.13 8.44
CA LYS A 346 -11.66 9.74 8.35
C LYS A 346 -10.66 9.52 7.22
N LEU A 347 -10.57 10.42 6.24
CA LEU A 347 -9.68 10.34 5.09
C LEU A 347 -8.53 11.35 5.18
N GLU A 348 -7.96 11.48 6.38
CA GLU A 348 -6.70 12.21 6.56
C GLU A 348 -5.55 11.43 5.92
N TRP A 349 -4.65 12.15 5.26
CA TRP A 349 -3.44 11.63 4.61
C TRP A 349 -3.65 10.32 3.82
N PRO A 350 -4.47 10.34 2.75
CA PRO A 350 -4.61 9.19 1.86
C PRO A 350 -3.27 8.91 1.16
N ASP A 351 -2.75 7.71 1.36
CA ASP A 351 -1.43 7.28 0.94
C ASP A 351 -1.46 5.86 0.38
N SER A 352 -0.34 5.40 -0.20
CA SER A 352 -0.07 4.08 -0.78
C SER A 352 -1.29 3.39 -1.42
N PHE A 353 -1.27 3.28 -2.75
CA PHE A 353 -2.42 2.78 -3.50
C PHE A 353 -2.16 1.42 -4.12
N THR A 354 -3.22 0.66 -4.35
CA THR A 354 -3.21 -0.56 -5.16
C THR A 354 -4.58 -0.81 -5.75
N VAL A 355 -4.65 -1.53 -6.88
CA VAL A 355 -5.93 -1.94 -7.48
C VAL A 355 -5.97 -3.46 -7.47
N ASP A 356 -7.02 -4.02 -6.87
CA ASP A 356 -7.19 -5.46 -6.81
C ASP A 356 -7.73 -6.05 -8.12
N GLU A 357 -7.83 -7.37 -8.17
CA GLU A 357 -8.32 -8.10 -9.34
C GLU A 357 -9.83 -7.99 -9.55
N ASP A 358 -10.57 -7.42 -8.59
CA ASP A 358 -12.01 -7.23 -8.63
C ASP A 358 -12.40 -5.77 -8.99
N GLY A 359 -11.40 -4.93 -9.30
CA GLY A 359 -11.59 -3.55 -9.77
C GLY A 359 -11.82 -2.52 -8.66
N PHE A 360 -11.37 -2.83 -7.45
CA PHE A 360 -11.35 -1.89 -6.32
C PHE A 360 -9.99 -1.25 -6.16
N LEU A 361 -9.99 0.09 -6.01
CA LEU A 361 -8.86 0.85 -5.54
C LEU A 361 -8.80 0.73 -4.01
N TRP A 362 -7.71 0.20 -3.49
CA TRP A 362 -7.39 0.13 -2.06
C TRP A 362 -6.28 1.10 -1.70
N PHE A 363 -6.39 1.72 -0.54
CA PHE A 363 -5.38 2.67 -0.07
C PHE A 363 -5.42 2.82 1.44
N THR A 364 -4.32 3.32 2.00
CA THR A 364 -4.21 3.63 3.42
C THR A 364 -4.64 5.08 3.65
N ALA A 365 -5.18 5.36 4.83
CA ALA A 365 -5.44 6.71 5.30
C ALA A 365 -5.06 6.76 6.77
N CYS A 366 -4.23 7.73 7.15
CA CYS A 366 -3.74 7.84 8.52
C CYS A 366 -3.54 9.28 8.95
N ARG A 367 -3.38 9.50 10.25
CA ARG A 367 -3.06 10.83 10.79
C ARG A 367 -1.55 11.09 10.79
N ALA A 368 -0.89 10.95 9.65
CA ALA A 368 0.58 10.99 9.55
C ALA A 368 1.17 12.32 10.05
N GLN A 369 0.55 13.46 9.74
CA GLN A 369 0.98 14.78 10.22
C GLN A 369 0.99 14.83 11.76
N LEU A 370 -0.01 14.24 12.41
CA LEU A 370 -0.06 14.17 13.87
C LEU A 370 0.95 13.16 14.40
N PHE A 371 1.16 12.02 13.73
CA PHE A 371 2.15 11.02 14.14
C PHE A 371 3.55 11.62 14.14
N LEU A 372 3.92 12.27 13.04
CA LEU A 372 5.24 12.88 12.84
C LEU A 372 5.48 14.02 13.85
N LEU A 373 4.46 14.82 14.15
CA LEU A 373 4.52 15.86 15.19
C LEU A 373 4.42 15.32 16.63
N GLY A 374 4.00 14.06 16.82
CA GLY A 374 3.81 13.46 18.14
C GLY A 374 2.49 13.83 18.82
N GLY A 375 1.49 14.26 18.05
CA GLY A 375 0.17 14.70 18.51
C GLY A 375 -0.98 13.74 18.23
N ILE A 376 -0.73 12.44 17.95
CA ILE A 376 -1.83 11.49 17.80
C ILE A 376 -2.57 11.27 19.13
N ASP A 377 -3.90 11.26 19.06
CA ASP A 377 -4.77 10.84 20.14
C ASP A 377 -4.96 9.31 20.12
N PHE A 378 -4.42 8.63 21.14
CA PHE A 378 -4.62 7.19 21.34
C PHE A 378 -5.69 6.87 22.40
N SER A 379 -6.40 7.88 22.94
CA SER A 379 -7.49 7.66 23.90
C SER A 379 -8.79 7.18 23.24
N GLY A 380 -8.93 7.40 21.93
CA GLY A 380 -10.11 7.03 21.15
C GLY A 380 -11.17 8.13 21.07
N VAL A 381 -10.98 9.28 21.73
CA VAL A 381 -11.91 10.41 21.67
C VAL A 381 -12.09 10.91 20.23
N LYS A 382 -11.03 10.89 19.41
CA LYS A 382 -11.08 11.25 17.99
C LYS A 382 -11.30 10.08 17.04
N GLY A 383 -11.70 8.91 17.55
CA GLY A 383 -11.87 7.68 16.77
C GLY A 383 -10.55 7.06 16.31
N ALA A 384 -10.61 6.14 15.34
CA ALA A 384 -9.43 5.46 14.80
C ALA A 384 -8.42 6.42 14.14
N ASN A 385 -7.14 6.03 14.17
CA ASN A 385 -6.03 6.81 13.63
C ASN A 385 -5.51 6.26 12.29
N PHE A 386 -5.72 4.98 12.03
CA PHE A 386 -5.25 4.29 10.83
C PHE A 386 -6.42 3.56 10.19
N ARG A 387 -6.53 3.65 8.86
CA ARG A 387 -7.61 3.05 8.09
C ARG A 387 -7.09 2.47 6.79
N VAL A 388 -7.79 1.45 6.32
CA VAL A 388 -7.72 0.96 4.95
C VAL A 388 -9.07 1.17 4.31
N TRP A 389 -9.08 1.89 3.21
CA TRP A 389 -10.26 2.17 2.42
C TRP A 389 -10.27 1.33 1.14
N ARG A 390 -11.47 1.13 0.59
CA ARG A 390 -11.65 0.68 -0.79
C ARG A 390 -12.71 1.51 -1.51
N VAL A 391 -12.52 1.71 -2.82
CA VAL A 391 -13.48 2.38 -3.71
C VAL A 391 -13.57 1.57 -5.00
N SER A 392 -14.78 1.32 -5.51
CA SER A 392 -14.93 0.68 -6.83
C SER A 392 -14.55 1.68 -7.92
N ILE A 393 -13.60 1.30 -8.78
CA ILE A 393 -13.15 2.13 -9.90
C ILE A 393 -13.40 1.50 -11.27
N SER A 394 -13.84 0.23 -11.31
CA SER A 394 -14.14 -0.50 -12.55
C SER A 394 -12.96 -0.60 -13.54
N GLU A 395 -11.72 -0.52 -13.03
CA GLU A 395 -10.47 -0.69 -13.77
C GLU A 395 -9.60 -1.73 -13.09
N ASN A 396 -8.67 -2.35 -13.83
CA ASN A 396 -7.67 -3.23 -13.24
C ASN A 396 -6.36 -2.46 -12.96
N GLY A 397 -5.54 -2.95 -12.05
CA GLY A 397 -4.21 -2.39 -11.81
C GLY A 397 -3.29 -2.49 -13.03
N TYR A 398 -2.29 -1.61 -13.12
CA TYR A 398 -1.36 -1.56 -14.26
C TYR A 398 -0.59 -2.87 -14.53
N LEU A 399 -0.41 -3.72 -13.51
CA LEU A 399 0.24 -5.04 -13.64
C LEU A 399 -0.73 -6.18 -13.98
N ALA A 400 -2.03 -5.90 -14.06
CA ALA A 400 -3.04 -6.90 -14.33
C ALA A 400 -2.90 -7.49 -15.75
N PRO A 401 -3.18 -8.79 -15.94
CA PRO A 401 -3.18 -9.37 -17.27
C PRO A 401 -4.29 -8.75 -18.14
N ARG A 402 -3.97 -8.36 -19.39
CA ARG A 402 -5.01 -7.88 -20.32
C ARG A 402 -6.00 -9.00 -20.66
N VAL A 403 -7.29 -8.68 -20.63
CA VAL A 403 -8.40 -9.61 -20.94
C VAL A 403 -8.19 -10.20 -22.34
N GLY A 404 -7.96 -11.52 -22.40
CA GLY A 404 -7.67 -12.28 -23.63
C GLY A 404 -6.43 -13.18 -23.57
N GLN A 405 -5.52 -12.99 -22.60
CA GLN A 405 -4.24 -13.74 -22.54
C GLN A 405 -4.21 -14.97 -21.62
N LEU A 406 -5.29 -15.29 -20.90
CA LEU A 406 -5.35 -16.49 -20.04
C LEU A 406 -5.60 -17.80 -20.81
N ARG A 407 -5.69 -17.76 -22.14
CA ARG A 407 -5.80 -18.95 -22.99
C ARG A 407 -4.48 -19.20 -23.73
N GLY A 408 -3.62 -20.01 -23.14
CA GLY A 408 -2.54 -20.69 -23.87
C GLY A 408 -1.14 -20.48 -23.29
N GLY A 409 -0.51 -21.59 -22.89
CA GLY A 409 0.94 -21.67 -22.75
C GLY A 409 1.40 -22.31 -21.44
N ASN A 410 1.63 -23.62 -21.48
CA ASN A 410 2.65 -24.26 -20.65
C ASN A 410 4.01 -23.67 -21.07
N GLY A 411 4.43 -22.58 -20.41
CA GLY A 411 5.69 -21.91 -20.67
C GLY A 411 6.58 -21.97 -19.44
N VAL A 412 7.74 -22.61 -19.58
CA VAL A 412 8.84 -22.55 -18.62
C VAL A 412 9.34 -21.10 -18.58
N CYS A 413 9.29 -20.45 -17.41
CA CYS A 413 9.85 -19.12 -17.21
C CYS A 413 11.40 -19.21 -17.17
N SER A 414 12.07 -18.82 -18.25
CA SER A 414 13.51 -18.54 -18.23
C SER A 414 13.76 -17.10 -17.77
N TRP A 415 14.53 -16.92 -16.70
CA TRP A 415 14.98 -15.62 -16.22
C TRP A 415 16.34 -15.28 -16.82
N SER A 416 16.45 -14.15 -17.54
CA SER A 416 17.71 -13.44 -17.75
C SER A 416 17.84 -12.37 -16.67
N GLY A 417 18.96 -12.34 -15.94
CA GLY A 417 19.17 -11.45 -14.80
C GLY A 417 18.86 -9.98 -15.12
N ALA A 418 17.92 -9.39 -14.37
CA ALA A 418 17.74 -7.94 -14.36
C ALA A 418 18.95 -7.33 -13.67
N LEU A 419 19.75 -6.57 -14.42
CA LEU A 419 20.73 -5.65 -13.85
C LEU A 419 19.96 -4.48 -13.26
N VAL A 420 20.25 -4.08 -12.03
CA VAL A 420 19.79 -2.78 -11.51
C VAL A 420 20.72 -1.74 -12.13
N ASN A 421 20.32 -1.14 -13.25
CA ASN A 421 21.02 -0.02 -13.86
C ASN A 421 20.18 1.24 -13.70
N VAL A 422 20.78 2.33 -13.21
CA VAL A 422 20.18 3.67 -13.29
C VAL A 422 20.21 4.10 -14.76
N ILE A 423 19.12 3.89 -15.47
CA ILE A 423 18.95 4.32 -16.86
C ILE A 423 17.90 5.44 -16.87
N PRO A 424 18.13 6.54 -17.59
CA PRO A 424 17.11 7.57 -17.74
C PRO A 424 15.94 7.01 -18.57
N ALA A 425 14.86 6.62 -17.88
CA ALA A 425 13.56 6.33 -18.46
C ALA A 425 12.90 7.61 -18.98
N LEU A 426 11.83 7.49 -19.77
CA LEU A 426 10.95 8.63 -20.02
C LEU A 426 10.10 8.83 -18.75
N VAL A 427 10.32 9.93 -18.04
CA VAL A 427 9.72 10.18 -16.73
C VAL A 427 8.73 11.33 -16.85
N LEU A 428 7.47 11.15 -16.46
CA LEU A 428 6.45 12.19 -16.52
C LEU A 428 6.35 12.89 -15.17
N ALA A 429 6.57 14.20 -15.20
CA ALA A 429 6.53 15.04 -14.02
C ALA A 429 5.12 15.57 -13.78
N TRP A 430 4.68 15.50 -12.52
CA TRP A 430 3.50 16.20 -12.04
C TRP A 430 3.87 17.26 -11.02
N ARG A 431 3.30 18.45 -11.21
CA ARG A 431 3.38 19.55 -10.23
C ARG A 431 2.34 19.40 -9.15
#